data_AF-X1EFH5-F1
#
_entry.id   AF-X1EFH5-F1
#
_cell.length_a   1.000
_cell.length_b   1.000
_cell.length_c   1.000
_cell.angle_alpha   90.00
_cell.angle_beta   90.00
_cell.angle_gamma   90.00
#
_symmetry.space_group_name_H-M   'P 1'
#
loop_
_entity.id
_entity.type
_entity.pdbx_description
1 polymer ?
#
loop_
_entity_poly.entity_id
_entity_poly.type
_entity_poly.pdbx_seq_one_letter_code
_entity_poly.pdbx_strand_id
1 'polypeptide(L)'
;GKVVISDRYADSTTAYQGYGRGLDLEMVKAVNNAATQGLKPALTVLLDIPVEEGLTRIKGREKDRFERENIAFHRRVQEGYLKMAADEPERWLIIDASQSKAKISGIIWQRVSQLLSRG
;
A
#
# COMPACT_ATOMS: atom_id res chain seq x y z
N GLY A 1 -13.89 17.30 -11.24
CA GLY A 1 -13.37 17.34 -9.85
C GLY A 1 -11.87 17.58 -9.85
N LYS A 2 -11.18 17.41 -8.71
CA LYS A 2 -9.71 17.48 -8.62
C LYS A 2 -9.12 16.08 -8.46
N VAL A 3 -7.87 15.89 -8.90
CA VAL A 3 -7.08 14.68 -8.62
C VAL A 3 -6.44 14.84 -7.24
N VAL A 4 -6.53 13.79 -6.41
CA VAL A 4 -5.90 13.74 -5.09
C VAL A 4 -4.89 12.59 -5.08
N ILE A 5 -3.67 12.87 -4.65
CA ILE A 5 -2.61 11.88 -4.44
C ILE A 5 -2.38 11.81 -2.94
N SER A 6 -2.50 10.62 -2.37
CA SER A 6 -2.27 10.37 -0.95
C SER A 6 -1.13 9.37 -0.79
N ASP A 7 -0.12 9.71 0.01
CA ASP A 7 0.85 8.73 0.49
C ASP A 7 0.22 7.98 1.66
N ARG A 8 -0.15 6.71 1.40
CA ARG A 8 -0.97 5.84 2.27
C ARG A 8 -2.44 6.28 2.36
N TYR A 9 -3.28 5.31 2.73
CA TYR A 9 -4.71 5.48 3.03
C TYR A 9 -5.17 4.32 3.95
N ALA A 10 -6.48 4.07 4.07
CA ALA A 10 -7.07 3.04 4.94
C ALA A 10 -6.48 1.62 4.76
N ASP A 11 -6.06 1.24 3.55
CA ASP A 11 -5.40 -0.04 3.26
C ASP A 11 -4.13 -0.22 4.14
N SER A 12 -3.40 0.87 4.42
CA SER A 12 -2.23 0.82 5.30
C SER A 12 -2.59 0.49 6.75
N THR A 13 -3.72 1.00 7.26
CA THR A 13 -4.20 0.63 8.60
C THR A 13 -4.50 -0.87 8.64
N THR A 14 -5.17 -1.41 7.63
CA THR A 14 -5.47 -2.85 7.55
C THR A 14 -4.18 -3.69 7.47
N ALA A 15 -3.21 -3.29 6.64
CA ALA A 15 -1.94 -4.00 6.52
C ALA A 15 -1.13 -3.99 7.83
N TYR A 16 -0.95 -2.82 8.46
CA TYR A 16 -0.10 -2.70 9.64
C TYR A 16 -0.78 -3.17 10.92
N GLN A 17 -2.04 -2.79 11.14
CA GLN A 17 -2.75 -3.07 12.38
C GLN A 17 -3.43 -4.45 12.32
N GLY A 18 -4.07 -4.77 11.20
CA GLY A 18 -4.68 -6.08 10.98
C GLY A 18 -3.62 -7.16 10.83
N TYR A 19 -2.93 -7.18 9.69
CA TYR A 19 -1.97 -8.24 9.39
C TYR A 19 -0.68 -8.13 10.22
N GLY A 20 -0.10 -6.93 10.32
CA GLY A 20 1.15 -6.72 11.06
C GLY A 20 1.03 -6.99 12.56
N ARG A 21 0.05 -6.36 13.23
CA ARG A 21 -0.16 -6.47 14.69
C ARG A 21 -1.12 -7.60 15.10
N GLY A 22 -1.82 -8.24 14.16
CA GLY A 22 -2.76 -9.32 14.46
C GLY A 22 -4.07 -8.84 15.08
N LEU A 23 -4.47 -7.58 14.84
CA LEU A 23 -5.81 -7.13 15.24
C LEU A 23 -6.88 -7.77 14.35
N ASP A 24 -8.07 -7.93 14.90
CA ASP A 24 -9.21 -8.48 14.16
C ASP A 24 -9.48 -7.68 12.88
N LEU A 25 -9.46 -8.36 11.73
CA LEU A 25 -9.53 -7.70 10.42
C LEU A 25 -10.89 -7.06 10.18
N GLU A 26 -11.97 -7.66 10.67
CA GLU A 26 -13.33 -7.13 10.50
C GLU A 26 -13.52 -5.86 11.35
N MET A 27 -12.99 -5.85 12.57
CA MET A 27 -12.92 -4.65 13.40
C MET A 27 -12.14 -3.52 12.71
N VAL A 28 -10.95 -3.80 12.18
CA VAL A 28 -10.13 -2.78 11.50
C VAL A 28 -10.84 -2.23 10.26
N LYS A 29 -11.46 -3.11 9.46
CA LYS A 29 -12.27 -2.69 8.30
C LYS A 29 -13.47 -1.83 8.72
N ALA A 30 -14.17 -2.19 9.79
CA ALA A 30 -15.31 -1.43 10.29
C ALA A 30 -14.90 0.00 10.73
N VAL A 31 -13.80 0.12 11.48
CA VAL A 31 -13.26 1.43 11.90
C VAL A 31 -12.82 2.26 10.70
N ASN A 32 -12.10 1.66 9.75
CA ASN A 32 -11.69 2.33 8.52
C ASN A 32 -12.92 2.82 7.73
N ASN A 33 -13.92 1.97 7.52
CA ASN A 33 -15.14 2.33 6.80
C ASN A 33 -15.91 3.47 7.49
N ALA A 34 -15.99 3.46 8.82
CA ALA A 34 -16.62 4.55 9.56
C ALA A 34 -15.85 5.88 9.40
N ALA A 35 -14.52 5.84 9.48
CA ALA A 35 -13.67 7.02 9.35
C ALA A 35 -13.66 7.61 7.93
N THR A 36 -13.72 6.76 6.91
CA THR A 36 -13.70 7.18 5.50
C THR A 36 -15.09 7.35 4.90
N GLN A 37 -16.15 7.03 5.64
CA GLN A 37 -17.52 6.91 5.13
C GLN A 37 -17.61 5.97 3.91
N GLY A 38 -16.81 4.91 3.91
CA GLY A 38 -16.71 3.96 2.80
C GLY A 38 -15.99 4.49 1.56
N LEU A 39 -15.41 5.69 1.58
CA LEU A 39 -14.63 6.21 0.47
C LEU A 39 -13.41 5.32 0.23
N LYS A 40 -13.26 4.86 -1.01
CA LYS A 40 -12.10 4.08 -1.48
C LYS A 40 -11.37 4.84 -2.60
N PRO A 41 -10.04 4.71 -2.70
CA PRO A 41 -9.29 5.22 -3.85
C PRO A 41 -9.77 4.57 -5.14
N ALA A 42 -9.83 5.34 -6.22
CA ALA A 42 -10.05 4.80 -7.57
C ALA A 42 -8.87 3.97 -8.10
N LEU A 43 -7.68 4.20 -7.52
CA LEU A 43 -6.46 3.45 -7.78
C LEU A 43 -5.59 3.45 -6.52
N THR A 44 -5.14 2.28 -6.11
CA THR A 44 -4.09 2.09 -5.12
C THR A 44 -2.85 1.51 -5.82
N VAL A 45 -1.72 2.19 -5.70
CA VAL A 45 -0.43 1.71 -6.24
C VAL A 45 0.35 1.05 -5.11
N LEU A 46 0.62 -0.25 -5.24
CA LEU A 46 1.48 -1.00 -4.32
C LEU A 46 2.87 -1.13 -4.93
N LEU A 47 3.85 -0.47 -4.30
CA LEU A 47 5.26 -0.66 -4.60
C LEU A 47 5.79 -1.87 -3.82
N ASP A 48 5.72 -3.04 -4.43
CA ASP A 48 6.12 -4.30 -3.79
C ASP A 48 7.61 -4.55 -3.97
N ILE A 49 8.29 -4.92 -2.88
CA ILE A 49 9.72 -5.20 -2.87
C ILE A 49 10.01 -6.23 -1.78
N PRO A 50 11.00 -7.13 -1.95
CA PRO A 50 11.45 -7.99 -0.86
C PRO A 50 11.72 -7.19 0.41
N VAL A 51 11.18 -7.66 1.54
CA VAL A 51 11.26 -6.97 2.84
C VAL A 51 12.70 -6.63 3.22
N GLU A 52 13.62 -7.56 2.97
CA GLU A 52 15.06 -7.42 3.25
C GLU A 52 15.69 -6.27 2.47
N GLU A 53 15.32 -6.12 1.20
CA GLU A 53 15.77 -5.01 0.35
C GLU A 53 15.16 -3.68 0.81
N GLY A 54 13.86 -3.67 1.11
CA GLY A 54 13.17 -2.50 1.65
C GLY A 54 13.79 -1.99 2.95
N LEU A 55 14.07 -2.91 3.89
CA LEU A 55 14.74 -2.61 5.15
C LEU A 55 16.17 -2.10 4.95
N THR A 56 16.84 -2.51 3.86
CA THR A 56 18.17 -2.00 3.51
C THR A 56 18.11 -0.56 2.98
N ARG A 57 17.08 -0.20 2.21
CA ARG A 57 16.90 1.17 1.67
C ARG A 57 16.63 2.23 2.74
N ILE A 58 16.13 1.83 3.90
CA ILE A 58 15.87 2.71 5.04
C ILE A 58 17.04 2.74 6.05
N LYS A 59 18.15 2.03 5.78
CA LYS A 59 19.36 2.14 6.61
C LYS A 59 19.94 3.54 6.45
N GLY A 60 20.18 4.23 7.56
CA GLY A 60 20.79 5.57 7.57
C GLY A 60 19.80 6.74 7.67
N ARG A 61 18.49 6.48 7.77
CA ARG A 61 17.49 7.48 8.19
C ARG A 61 16.93 7.15 9.58
N GLU A 62 16.36 8.16 10.24
CA GLU A 62 15.65 7.96 11.48
C GLU A 62 14.45 7.03 11.25
N LYS A 63 14.42 5.92 11.99
CA LYS A 63 13.37 4.91 11.88
C LYS A 63 12.15 5.32 12.67
N ASP A 64 10.99 5.27 12.02
CA ASP A 64 9.71 5.40 12.71
C ASP A 64 9.40 4.18 13.60
N ARG A 65 8.28 4.24 14.34
CA ARG A 65 7.87 3.16 15.25
C ARG A 65 7.69 1.80 14.55
N PHE A 66 7.17 1.78 13.32
CA PHE A 66 6.91 0.55 12.58
C PHE A 66 8.17 0.01 11.92
N GLU A 67 9.10 0.87 11.50
CA GLU A 67 10.39 0.48 10.91
C GLU A 67 11.37 -0.16 11.91
N ARG A 68 11.04 -0.06 13.20
CA ARG A 68 11.76 -0.72 14.30
C ARG A 68 11.22 -2.11 14.61
N GLU A 69 10.11 -2.51 13.99
CA GLU A 69 9.56 -3.85 14.18
C GLU A 69 10.46 -4.92 13.55
N ASN A 70 10.22 -6.17 13.93
CA ASN A 70 11.00 -7.29 13.40
C ASN A 70 10.62 -7.64 11.95
N ILE A 71 11.48 -8.42 11.29
CA ILE A 71 11.27 -8.83 9.90
C ILE A 71 9.95 -9.59 9.69
N ALA A 72 9.51 -10.38 10.68
CA ALA A 72 8.25 -11.13 10.59
C ALA A 72 7.03 -10.19 10.56
N PHE A 73 7.07 -9.06 11.27
CA PHE A 73 6.05 -8.02 11.17
C PHE A 73 5.97 -7.47 9.74
N HIS A 74 7.11 -7.11 9.15
CA HIS A 74 7.14 -6.56 7.79
C HIS A 74 6.67 -7.57 6.73
N ARG A 75 7.00 -8.85 6.89
CA ARG A 75 6.48 -9.92 6.02
C ARG A 75 4.96 -10.04 6.10
N ARG A 76 4.38 -10.04 7.31
CA ARG A 76 2.91 -10.03 7.47
C ARG A 76 2.26 -8.80 6.85
N VAL A 77 2.89 -7.62 6.97
CA VAL A 77 2.41 -6.40 6.30
C VAL A 77 2.40 -6.56 4.78
N GLN A 78 3.49 -7.07 4.20
CA GLN A 78 3.58 -7.34 2.76
C GLN A 78 2.52 -8.35 2.30
N GLU A 79 2.39 -9.48 2.99
CA GLU A 79 1.36 -10.49 2.74
C GLU A 79 -0.05 -9.89 2.79
N GLY A 80 -0.31 -9.03 3.77
CA GLY A 80 -1.58 -8.31 3.90
C GLY A 80 -1.90 -7.43 2.70
N TYR A 81 -0.92 -6.66 2.20
CA TYR A 81 -1.09 -5.87 0.98
C TYR A 81 -1.36 -6.73 -0.24
N LEU A 82 -0.58 -7.80 -0.43
CA LEU A 82 -0.75 -8.71 -1.57
C LEU A 82 -2.12 -9.38 -1.55
N LYS A 83 -2.62 -9.77 -0.37
CA LYS A 83 -3.96 -10.34 -0.22
C LYS A 83 -5.06 -9.33 -0.57
N MET A 84 -4.99 -8.12 -0.02
CA MET A 84 -5.97 -7.07 -0.37
C MET A 84 -5.95 -6.70 -1.85
N ALA A 85 -4.78 -6.74 -2.48
CA ALA A 85 -4.64 -6.48 -3.92
C ALA A 85 -5.22 -7.61 -4.77
N ALA A 86 -5.10 -8.86 -4.33
CA ALA A 86 -5.72 -10.02 -4.97
C ALA A 86 -7.24 -10.03 -4.83
N ASP A 87 -7.78 -9.51 -3.72
CA ASP A 87 -9.22 -9.47 -3.44
C ASP A 87 -9.96 -8.38 -4.26
N GLU A 88 -9.28 -7.32 -4.71
CA GLU A 88 -9.87 -6.18 -5.45
C GLU A 88 -9.02 -5.75 -6.68
N PRO A 89 -8.69 -6.66 -7.61
CA PRO A 89 -7.66 -6.45 -8.64
C PRO A 89 -7.93 -5.25 -9.57
N GLU A 90 -9.17 -4.79 -9.68
CA GLU A 90 -9.56 -3.64 -10.50
C GLU A 90 -9.02 -2.31 -9.99
N ARG A 91 -8.86 -2.16 -8.66
CA ARG A 91 -8.40 -0.92 -8.02
C ARG A 91 -6.93 -0.94 -7.64
N TRP A 92 -6.23 -2.07 -7.77
CA TRP A 92 -4.83 -2.19 -7.41
C TRP A 92 -3.90 -2.24 -8.62
N LEU A 93 -2.76 -1.57 -8.49
CA LEU A 93 -1.62 -1.70 -9.39
C LEU A 93 -0.41 -2.11 -8.56
N ILE A 94 -0.03 -3.39 -8.65
CA ILE A 94 1.18 -3.92 -8.02
C ILE A 94 2.36 -3.68 -8.97
N ILE A 95 3.44 -3.10 -8.45
CA ILE A 95 4.66 -2.81 -9.20
C ILE A 95 5.85 -3.33 -8.42
N ASP A 96 6.70 -4.11 -9.09
CA ASP A 96 8.00 -4.48 -8.58
C ASP A 96 8.88 -3.22 -8.41
N ALA A 97 9.13 -2.87 -7.15
CA ALA A 97 9.88 -1.70 -6.71
C ALA A 97 11.40 -1.93 -6.68
N SER A 98 11.89 -3.10 -7.10
CA SER A 98 13.31 -3.35 -7.39
C SER A 98 13.77 -2.66 -8.68
N GLN A 99 12.82 -2.34 -9.57
CA GLN A 99 13.07 -1.68 -10.85
C GLN A 99 13.53 -0.22 -10.69
N SER A 100 14.03 0.37 -11.78
CA SER A 100 14.45 1.77 -11.79
C SER A 100 13.26 2.72 -11.58
N LYS A 101 13.50 3.86 -10.92
CA LYS A 101 12.48 4.90 -10.70
C LYS A 101 11.79 5.33 -11.99
N ALA A 102 12.53 5.44 -13.10
CA ALA A 102 11.99 5.80 -14.41
C ALA A 102 11.03 4.75 -14.97
N LYS A 103 11.33 3.46 -14.78
CA LYS A 103 10.44 2.37 -15.21
C LYS A 103 9.17 2.33 -14.35
N ILE A 104 9.31 2.45 -13.04
CA ILE A 104 8.19 2.54 -12.10
C ILE A 104 7.28 3.72 -12.44
N SER A 105 7.84 4.91 -12.63
CA SER A 105 7.06 6.11 -12.96
C SER A 105 6.33 5.98 -14.29
N GLY A 106 6.95 5.36 -15.30
CA GLY A 106 6.31 5.07 -16.58
C GLY A 106 5.09 4.16 -16.45
N ILE A 107 5.20 3.07 -15.67
CA ILE A 107 4.10 2.13 -15.41
C ILE A 107 2.94 2.84 -14.68
N ILE A 108 3.25 3.59 -13.61
CA ILE A 108 2.24 4.35 -12.86
C ILE A 108 1.54 5.35 -13.77
N TRP A 109 2.32 6.12 -14.56
CA TRP A 109 1.78 7.13 -15.45
C TRP A 109 0.85 6.53 -16.49
N GLN A 110 1.23 5.41 -17.11
CA GLN A 110 0.38 4.71 -18.07
C GLN A 110 -0.98 4.35 -17.47
N ARG A 111 -1.02 3.80 -16.23
CA ARG A 111 -2.28 3.46 -15.56
C ARG A 111 -3.10 4.69 -15.18
N VAL A 112 -2.45 5.74 -14.67
CA VAL A 112 -3.10 7.00 -14.27
C VAL A 112 -3.69 7.71 -15.49
N SER A 113 -2.96 7.82 -16.60
CA SER A 113 -3.46 8.46 -17.83
C SER A 113 -4.72 7.79 -18.37
N GLN A 114 -4.83 6.45 -18.28
CA GLN A 114 -6.03 5.72 -18.67
C GLN A 114 -7.25 6.00 -17.77
N LEU A 115 -7.04 6.36 -16.50
CA LEU A 115 -8.13 6.76 -15.60
C LEU A 115 -8.56 8.19 -15.87
N LEU A 116 -7.60 9.08 -16.15
CA LEU A 116 -7.87 10.48 -16.44
C LEU A 116 -8.55 10.68 -17.79
N SER A 117 -8.34 9.80 -18.78
CA SER A 117 -9.01 9.88 -20.08
C SER A 117 -10.45 9.34 -20.09
N ARG A 118 -10.90 8.72 -18.99
CA ARG A 118 -12.26 8.16 -18.85
C ARG A 118 -13.24 9.12 -18.15
N GLY A 119 -12.77 10.27 -17.68
CA GLY A 119 -13.58 11.31 -17.03
C GLY A 119 -13.58 12.60 -17.83
#